data_AF-A0A942W3M4-F1
#
_entry.id   AF-A0A942W3M4-F1
#
_cell.length_a   1.000
_cell.length_b   1.000
_cell.length_c   1.000
_cell.angle_alpha   90.00
_cell.angle_beta   90.00
_cell.angle_gamma   90.00
#
_symmetry.space_group_name_H-M   'P 1'
#
loop_
_entity.id
_entity.type
_entity.pdbx_description
1 polymer ?
#
loop_
_entity_poly.entity_id
_entity_poly.type
_entity_poly.pdbx_seq_one_letter_code
_entity_poly.pdbx_strand_id
1 'polypeptide(L)'
;MGVVPEKCPCCGSTSIGVGYQIGGGRLYVDAYAYHSSTAGSDVETFLCRDCGSILYARALRPEIFQSAGDAHREALRAYMEENGFLLLNAHATLPSADALGYSMETLVQLAERREAVYTKALAGRAVYLSPRAFRLLCRVKPQKPRTDAARQVLEALRAYDGADKETLCEAVQMEKKTFSKAFDFLLENLYVTVCAGRRLTPSWYAYIYCTREQFCRGLPELHVSGDPKAALWAVVGKTMDEKSFAQLCR
;
A
#
# COMPACT_ATOMS: atom_id res chain seq x y z
N MET A 1 7.76 -31.14 11.48
CA MET A 1 7.60 -31.09 12.95
C MET A 1 8.97 -31.18 13.55
N GLY A 2 9.42 -30.18 14.31
CA GLY A 2 10.74 -30.20 14.95
C GLY A 2 10.76 -31.21 16.09
N VAL A 3 11.83 -32.00 16.19
CA VAL A 3 12.02 -32.99 17.26
C VAL A 3 12.55 -32.26 18.49
N VAL A 4 11.84 -32.34 19.61
CA VAL A 4 12.31 -31.82 20.90
C VAL A 4 13.48 -32.72 21.36
N PRO A 5 14.65 -32.16 21.69
CA PRO A 5 15.80 -32.98 22.08
C PRO A 5 15.58 -33.63 23.46
N GLU A 6 15.90 -34.93 23.56
CA GLU A 6 15.78 -35.71 24.80
C GLU A 6 16.85 -35.34 25.86
N LYS A 7 17.94 -34.70 25.42
CA LYS A 7 19.04 -34.22 26.27
C LYS A 7 19.44 -32.81 25.89
N CYS A 8 19.82 -32.02 26.89
CA CYS A 8 20.40 -30.71 26.71
C CYS A 8 21.77 -30.83 26.02
N PRO A 9 21.99 -30.21 24.85
CA PRO A 9 23.28 -30.23 24.17
C PRO A 9 24.35 -29.40 24.90
N CYS A 10 23.94 -28.49 25.78
CA CYS A 10 24.86 -27.62 26.53
C CYS A 10 25.45 -28.30 27.77
N CYS A 11 24.66 -29.10 28.50
CA CYS A 11 25.10 -29.70 29.78
C CYS A 11 24.83 -31.21 29.92
N GLY A 12 24.25 -31.85 28.90
CA GLY A 12 23.93 -33.28 28.89
C GLY A 12 22.71 -33.68 29.74
N SER A 13 22.08 -32.74 30.45
CA SER A 13 20.93 -33.00 31.31
C SER A 13 19.71 -33.51 30.53
N THR A 14 18.98 -34.46 31.11
CA THR A 14 17.66 -34.93 30.65
C THR A 14 16.50 -34.15 31.27
N SER A 15 16.79 -33.18 32.13
CA SER A 15 15.80 -32.35 32.86
C SER A 15 15.26 -31.25 31.93
N ILE A 16 14.34 -31.64 31.03
CA ILE A 16 13.74 -30.72 30.05
C ILE A 16 12.40 -30.18 30.58
N GLY A 17 12.23 -28.87 30.52
CA GLY A 17 11.02 -28.15 30.90
C GLY A 17 10.36 -27.49 29.69
N VAL A 18 9.04 -27.31 29.79
CA VAL A 18 8.28 -26.41 28.92
C VAL A 18 8.07 -25.12 29.69
N GLY A 19 8.58 -24.01 29.13
CA GLY A 19 8.47 -22.68 29.68
C GLY A 19 7.47 -21.83 28.91
N TYR A 20 6.80 -20.94 29.65
CA TYR A 20 5.92 -19.91 29.10
C TYR A 20 6.53 -18.55 29.37
N GLN A 21 6.39 -17.62 28.42
CA GLN A 21 6.83 -16.25 28.63
C GLN A 21 5.81 -15.49 29.50
N ILE A 22 6.32 -14.81 30.52
CA ILE A 22 5.51 -13.94 31.38
C ILE A 22 5.07 -12.73 30.52
N GLY A 23 3.78 -12.36 30.60
CA GLY A 23 3.20 -11.32 29.74
C GLY A 23 2.74 -11.81 28.36
N GLY A 24 2.73 -13.13 28.13
CA GLY A 24 2.10 -13.74 26.96
C GLY A 24 2.99 -13.88 25.73
N GLY A 25 4.21 -13.32 25.71
CA GLY A 25 5.26 -13.51 24.69
C GLY A 25 4.80 -14.06 23.34
N ARG A 26 4.04 -13.25 22.59
CA ARG A 26 3.48 -13.63 21.29
C ARG A 26 4.44 -13.24 20.18
N LEU A 27 4.55 -14.11 19.19
CA LEU A 27 5.25 -13.87 17.94
C LEU A 27 4.28 -13.24 16.95
N TYR A 28 4.70 -12.14 16.34
CA TYR A 28 3.93 -11.38 15.36
C TYR A 28 4.68 -11.34 14.03
N VAL A 29 3.94 -11.16 12.94
CA VAL A 29 4.49 -11.13 11.57
C VAL A 29 5.17 -9.81 11.21
N ASP A 30 4.86 -8.73 11.93
CA ASP A 30 5.52 -7.44 11.83
C ASP A 30 5.42 -6.63 13.13
N ALA A 31 6.17 -5.53 13.21
CA ALA A 31 6.32 -4.70 14.40
C ALA A 31 5.08 -3.88 14.78
N TYR A 32 4.05 -3.81 13.93
CA TYR A 32 2.80 -3.07 14.14
C TYR A 32 1.62 -4.01 14.45
N ALA A 33 1.75 -5.30 14.13
CA ALA A 33 0.74 -6.33 14.40
C ALA A 33 0.50 -6.63 15.89
N TYR A 34 1.31 -6.11 16.83
CA TYR A 34 1.14 -6.36 18.27
C TYR A 34 -0.16 -5.81 18.85
N HIS A 35 -0.77 -4.81 18.19
CA HIS A 35 -2.09 -4.28 18.57
C HIS A 35 -3.26 -5.18 18.16
N SER A 36 -3.03 -6.15 17.27
CA SER A 36 -4.06 -7.08 16.81
C SER A 36 -4.06 -8.34 17.67
N SER A 37 -5.15 -8.57 18.40
CA SER A 37 -5.32 -9.76 19.23
C SER A 37 -5.39 -11.06 18.42
N THR A 38 -5.63 -10.97 17.10
CA THR A 38 -5.83 -12.09 16.17
C THR A 38 -4.59 -12.41 15.32
N ALA A 39 -3.58 -11.54 15.25
CA ALA A 39 -2.46 -11.63 14.30
C ALA A 39 -1.12 -12.15 14.89
N GLY A 40 -1.15 -12.80 16.05
CA GLY A 40 0.06 -13.31 16.71
C GLY A 40 -0.12 -14.69 17.32
N SER A 41 0.95 -15.48 17.45
CA SER A 41 0.92 -16.81 18.07
C SER A 41 1.72 -16.79 19.37
N ASP A 42 1.21 -17.44 20.40
CA ASP A 42 2.01 -17.74 21.58
C ASP A 42 3.21 -18.62 21.18
N VAL A 43 4.33 -18.41 21.89
CA VAL A 43 5.56 -19.16 21.69
C VAL A 43 5.72 -20.18 22.82
N GLU A 44 5.74 -21.46 22.45
CA GLU A 44 6.12 -22.54 23.35
C GLU A 44 7.64 -22.68 23.33
N THR A 45 8.26 -22.64 24.51
CA THR A 45 9.72 -22.73 24.66
C THR A 45 10.08 -23.97 25.45
N PHE A 46 11.00 -24.77 24.94
CA PHE A 46 11.63 -25.88 25.65
C PHE A 46 12.98 -25.41 26.18
N LEU A 47 13.22 -25.64 27.46
CA LEU A 47 14.46 -25.24 28.12
C LEU A 47 15.02 -26.37 28.98
N CYS A 48 16.33 -26.36 29.19
CA CYS A 48 16.94 -27.19 30.22
C CYS A 48 16.72 -26.54 31.60
N ARG A 49 16.15 -27.29 32.55
CA ARG A 49 15.89 -26.76 33.91
C ARG A 49 17.17 -26.60 34.73
N ASP A 50 18.21 -27.33 34.38
CA ASP A 50 19.45 -27.35 35.17
C ASP A 50 20.40 -26.23 34.76
N CYS A 51 20.48 -25.89 33.46
CA CYS A 51 21.38 -24.83 32.97
C CYS A 51 20.67 -23.63 32.35
N GLY A 52 19.33 -23.65 32.24
CA GLY A 52 18.53 -22.54 31.73
C GLY A 52 18.59 -22.32 30.21
N SER A 53 19.33 -23.15 29.46
CA SER A 53 19.45 -23.00 28.01
C SER A 53 18.12 -23.27 27.30
N ILE A 54 17.74 -22.38 26.38
CA ILE A 54 16.62 -22.60 25.46
C ILE A 54 17.07 -23.61 24.41
N LEU A 55 16.35 -24.73 24.31
CA LEU A 55 16.68 -25.84 23.43
C LEU A 55 15.93 -25.77 22.11
N TYR A 56 14.67 -25.34 22.19
CA TYR A 56 13.78 -25.26 21.05
C TYR A 56 12.64 -24.27 21.35
N ALA A 57 12.18 -23.53 20.36
CA ALA A 57 11.00 -22.69 20.48
C ALA A 57 10.15 -22.81 19.22
N ARG A 58 8.83 -22.78 19.38
CA ARG A 58 7.89 -22.82 18.25
C ARG A 58 6.66 -21.96 18.51
N ALA A 59 6.09 -21.44 17.43
CA ALA A 59 4.73 -20.90 17.46
C ALA A 59 3.72 -22.05 17.62
N LEU A 60 2.74 -21.87 18.51
CA LEU A 60 1.65 -22.85 18.71
C LEU A 60 0.66 -22.91 17.55
N ARG A 61 0.45 -21.78 16.86
CA ARG A 61 -0.48 -21.65 15.73
C ARG A 61 0.23 -21.05 14.52
N PRO A 62 1.19 -21.76 13.89
CA PRO A 62 1.96 -21.20 12.77
C PRO A 62 1.11 -20.84 11.54
N GLU A 63 -0.06 -21.45 11.39
CA GLU A 63 -1.02 -21.21 10.30
C GLU A 63 -1.68 -19.83 10.32
N ILE A 64 -1.71 -19.13 11.47
CA ILE A 64 -2.24 -17.77 11.54
C ILE A 64 -1.29 -16.76 10.93
N PHE A 65 -0.03 -17.15 10.72
CA PHE A 65 0.90 -16.44 9.87
C PHE A 65 0.57 -16.75 8.41
N GLN A 66 -0.68 -16.49 8.00
CA GLN A 66 -0.98 -16.23 6.60
C GLN A 66 -0.02 -15.15 6.12
N SER A 67 0.42 -15.19 4.86
CA SER A 67 1.24 -14.13 4.26
C SER A 67 0.66 -12.78 4.67
N ALA A 68 1.31 -12.08 5.62
CA ALA A 68 0.75 -10.90 6.30
C ALA A 68 0.25 -9.84 5.31
N GLY A 69 0.83 -9.85 4.10
CA GLY A 69 0.35 -9.10 2.94
C GLY A 69 -1.13 -9.30 2.60
N ASP A 70 -1.68 -10.52 2.55
CA ASP A 70 -3.03 -10.74 2.01
C ASP A 70 -4.14 -10.24 2.95
N ALA A 71 -4.05 -10.51 4.25
CA ALA A 71 -5.06 -10.03 5.21
C ALA A 71 -5.00 -8.50 5.38
N HIS A 72 -3.79 -7.93 5.40
CA HIS A 72 -3.58 -6.49 5.51
C HIS A 72 -3.99 -5.76 4.22
N ARG A 73 -3.74 -6.37 3.06
CA ARG A 73 -4.25 -5.92 1.75
C ARG A 73 -5.77 -5.93 1.73
N GLU A 74 -6.39 -6.99 2.21
CA GLU A 74 -7.85 -7.11 2.26
C GLU A 74 -8.48 -6.03 3.15
N ALA A 75 -7.90 -5.79 4.32
CA ALA A 75 -8.32 -4.71 5.20
C ALA A 75 -8.18 -3.33 4.53
N LEU A 76 -7.06 -3.08 3.83
CA LEU A 76 -6.87 -1.84 3.08
C LEU A 76 -7.85 -1.72 1.91
N ARG A 77 -8.13 -2.81 1.20
CA ARG A 77 -9.11 -2.84 0.11
C ARG A 77 -10.49 -2.47 0.63
N ALA A 78 -10.94 -3.10 1.71
CA ALA A 78 -12.22 -2.79 2.35
C ALA A 78 -12.28 -1.32 2.79
N TYR A 79 -11.19 -0.80 3.38
CA TYR A 79 -11.08 0.62 3.71
C TYR A 79 -11.23 1.53 2.47
N MET A 80 -10.55 1.19 1.38
CA MET A 80 -10.61 1.95 0.12
C MET A 80 -12.00 1.88 -0.51
N GLU A 81 -12.70 0.76 -0.45
CA GLU A 81 -14.08 0.66 -0.92
C GLU A 81 -15.04 1.51 -0.08
N GLU A 82 -14.85 1.55 1.23
CA GLU A 82 -15.72 2.27 2.15
C GLU A 82 -15.50 3.79 2.14
N ASN A 83 -14.24 4.23 2.06
CA ASN A 83 -13.83 5.63 2.27
C ASN A 83 -13.27 6.30 1.01
N GLY A 84 -12.79 5.52 0.03
CA GLY A 84 -12.37 5.99 -1.29
C GLY A 84 -11.15 6.91 -1.36
N PHE A 85 -10.53 7.24 -0.23
CA PHE A 85 -9.43 8.20 -0.16
C PHE A 85 -8.45 7.85 0.95
N LEU A 86 -7.15 7.99 0.67
CA LEU A 86 -6.08 7.83 1.65
C LEU A 86 -4.86 8.64 1.26
N LEU A 87 -4.24 9.37 2.20
CA LEU A 87 -2.91 9.97 1.98
C LEU A 87 -1.82 8.91 2.11
N LEU A 88 -0.69 9.08 1.42
CA LEU A 88 0.47 8.23 1.68
C LEU A 88 1.12 8.57 3.03
N ASN A 89 1.33 9.86 3.31
CA ASN A 89 2.06 10.35 4.48
C ASN A 89 1.12 10.93 5.53
N ALA A 90 1.56 10.92 6.79
CA ALA A 90 0.85 11.51 7.92
C ALA A 90 0.32 12.93 7.66
N HIS A 91 -0.89 13.19 8.16
CA HIS A 91 -1.56 14.47 8.06
C HIS A 91 -2.38 14.73 9.32
N ALA A 92 -2.50 16.00 9.72
CA ALA A 92 -3.13 16.37 10.98
C ALA A 92 -4.62 16.00 11.05
N THR A 93 -5.32 16.04 9.91
CA THR A 93 -6.78 15.93 9.86
C THR A 93 -7.32 14.91 8.86
N LEU A 94 -6.47 14.36 7.99
CA LEU A 94 -6.90 13.47 6.91
C LEU A 94 -6.27 12.10 7.13
N PRO A 95 -6.98 11.00 6.78
CA PRO A 95 -6.44 9.67 6.96
C PRO A 95 -5.21 9.46 6.06
N SER A 96 -4.23 8.70 6.58
CA SER A 96 -3.03 8.35 5.83
C SER A 96 -2.64 6.89 6.05
N ALA A 97 -2.01 6.29 5.06
CA ALA A 97 -1.50 4.93 5.11
C ALA A 97 -0.56 4.74 6.31
N ASP A 98 0.39 5.67 6.47
CA ASP A 98 1.32 5.70 7.60
C ASP A 98 0.61 5.69 8.97
N ALA A 99 -0.39 6.57 9.18
CA ALA A 99 -1.15 6.62 10.44
C ALA A 99 -2.03 5.37 10.68
N LEU A 100 -2.40 4.65 9.63
CA LEU A 100 -3.18 3.41 9.70
C LEU A 100 -2.28 2.16 9.70
N GLY A 101 -0.95 2.32 9.67
CA GLY A 101 0.02 1.22 9.69
C GLY A 101 0.18 0.49 8.36
N TYR A 102 -0.29 1.05 7.25
CA TYR A 102 -0.16 0.45 5.92
C TYR A 102 1.17 0.79 5.25
N SER A 103 1.84 -0.23 4.73
CA SER A 103 3.10 -0.10 4.00
C SER A 103 2.91 0.28 2.52
N MET A 104 3.96 0.85 1.92
CA MET A 104 4.03 1.09 0.48
C MET A 104 3.83 -0.19 -0.34
N GLU A 105 4.32 -1.33 0.15
CA GLU A 105 4.13 -2.64 -0.47
C GLU A 105 2.65 -3.00 -0.60
N THR A 106 1.87 -2.79 0.46
CA THR A 106 0.42 -3.07 0.46
C THR A 106 -0.29 -2.20 -0.56
N LEU A 107 0.04 -0.90 -0.60
CA LEU A 107 -0.53 0.05 -1.57
C LEU A 107 -0.18 -0.29 -3.03
N VAL A 108 1.05 -0.75 -3.27
CA VAL A 108 1.48 -1.23 -4.58
C VAL A 108 0.68 -2.47 -4.99
N GLN A 109 0.46 -3.42 -4.10
CA GLN A 109 -0.35 -4.62 -4.39
C GLN A 109 -1.79 -4.26 -4.77
N LEU A 110 -2.38 -3.23 -4.14
CA LEU A 110 -3.70 -2.73 -4.55
C LEU A 110 -3.65 -2.08 -5.94
N ALA A 111 -2.60 -1.32 -6.25
CA ALA A 111 -2.44 -0.72 -7.57
C ALA A 111 -2.30 -1.77 -8.68
N GLU A 112 -1.54 -2.84 -8.44
CA GLU A 112 -1.35 -3.99 -9.35
C GLU A 112 -2.67 -4.69 -9.68
N ARG A 113 -3.56 -4.79 -8.67
CA ARG A 113 -4.90 -5.38 -8.82
C ARG A 113 -5.95 -4.38 -9.28
N ARG A 114 -5.56 -3.12 -9.51
CA ARG A 114 -6.44 -1.99 -9.86
C ARG A 114 -7.52 -1.72 -8.81
N GLU A 115 -7.20 -1.98 -7.54
CA GLU A 115 -8.05 -1.77 -6.36
C GLU A 115 -7.78 -0.42 -5.68
N ALA A 116 -6.66 0.26 -6.02
CA ALA A 116 -6.38 1.63 -5.63
C ALA A 116 -5.63 2.38 -6.73
N VAL A 117 -5.77 3.71 -6.74
CA VAL A 117 -5.21 4.58 -7.78
C VAL A 117 -4.35 5.66 -7.15
N TYR A 118 -3.06 5.65 -7.46
CA TYR A 118 -2.12 6.68 -7.00
C TYR A 118 -2.28 7.97 -7.80
N THR A 119 -2.28 9.12 -7.12
CA THR A 119 -2.30 10.45 -7.75
C THR A 119 -1.67 11.51 -6.86
N LYS A 120 -1.48 12.71 -7.42
CA LYS A 120 -1.09 13.93 -6.69
C LYS A 120 -2.17 15.02 -6.71
N ALA A 121 -3.41 14.66 -7.06
CA ALA A 121 -4.49 15.63 -7.30
C ALA A 121 -4.84 16.53 -6.11
N LEU A 122 -4.54 16.12 -4.86
CA LEU A 122 -4.76 16.93 -3.66
C LEU A 122 -3.52 17.77 -3.35
N ALA A 123 -3.46 18.99 -3.91
CA ALA A 123 -2.41 19.96 -3.64
C ALA A 123 -0.97 19.40 -3.80
N GLY A 124 -0.75 18.52 -4.79
CA GLY A 124 0.56 17.90 -5.07
C GLY A 124 0.94 16.76 -4.12
N ARG A 125 0.10 16.42 -3.13
CA ARG A 125 0.38 15.36 -2.15
C ARG A 125 0.13 13.99 -2.75
N ALA A 126 1.00 13.03 -2.44
CA ALA A 126 0.79 11.62 -2.78
C ALA A 126 -0.44 11.06 -2.07
N VAL A 127 -1.46 10.70 -2.84
CA VAL A 127 -2.72 10.14 -2.35
C VAL A 127 -3.10 8.89 -3.15
N TYR A 128 -3.92 8.05 -2.54
CA TYR A 128 -4.60 6.93 -3.15
C TYR A 128 -6.10 7.18 -3.15
N LEU A 129 -6.73 6.84 -4.27
CA LEU A 129 -8.18 6.87 -4.45
C LEU A 129 -8.69 5.46 -4.74
N SER A 130 -9.92 5.14 -4.36
CA SER A 130 -10.56 3.94 -4.90
C SER A 130 -10.81 4.11 -6.39
N PRO A 131 -10.92 3.02 -7.18
CA PRO A 131 -11.21 3.10 -8.61
C PRO A 131 -12.49 3.90 -8.90
N ARG A 132 -13.50 3.74 -8.04
CA ARG A 132 -14.76 4.51 -8.10
C ARG A 132 -14.50 6.01 -7.87
N ALA A 133 -13.80 6.38 -6.81
CA ALA A 133 -13.49 7.77 -6.51
C ALA A 133 -12.63 8.41 -7.61
N PHE A 134 -11.61 7.71 -8.12
CA PHE A 134 -10.77 8.17 -9.22
C PHE A 134 -11.56 8.46 -10.49
N ARG A 135 -12.45 7.55 -10.91
CA ARG A 135 -13.25 7.73 -12.13
C ARG A 135 -14.31 8.82 -11.99
N LEU A 136 -14.90 8.97 -10.81
CA LEU A 136 -15.77 10.11 -10.51
C LEU A 136 -14.98 11.42 -10.56
N LEU A 137 -13.79 11.46 -9.97
CA LEU A 137 -12.92 12.63 -10.00
C LEU A 137 -12.51 13.01 -11.44
N CYS A 138 -12.26 12.04 -12.32
CA CYS A 138 -12.02 12.29 -13.74
C CYS A 138 -13.19 12.99 -14.45
N ARG A 139 -14.44 12.85 -13.97
CA ARG A 139 -15.62 13.55 -14.50
C ARG A 139 -15.84 14.93 -13.88
N VAL A 140 -15.33 15.15 -12.67
CA VAL A 140 -15.54 16.38 -11.88
C VAL A 140 -14.42 17.39 -12.09
N LYS A 141 -13.18 16.92 -12.13
CA LYS A 141 -11.99 17.78 -12.20
C LYS A 141 -11.83 18.33 -13.62
N PRO A 142 -11.73 19.65 -13.81
CA PRO A 142 -11.47 20.23 -15.11
C PRO A 142 -10.15 19.71 -15.69
N GLN A 143 -10.20 19.15 -16.90
CA GLN A 143 -9.01 18.61 -17.54
C GLN A 143 -8.13 19.73 -18.08
N LYS A 144 -7.01 20.02 -17.40
CA LYS A 144 -6.06 21.05 -17.86
C LYS A 144 -5.35 20.62 -19.15
N PRO A 145 -5.21 21.52 -20.14
CA PRO A 145 -4.42 21.25 -21.34
C PRO A 145 -2.99 20.86 -20.98
N ARG A 146 -2.48 19.83 -21.66
CA ARG A 146 -1.11 19.31 -21.45
C ARG A 146 -0.09 20.33 -21.95
N THR A 147 0.98 20.53 -21.19
CA THR A 147 2.18 21.21 -21.69
C THR A 147 2.89 20.32 -22.71
N ASP A 148 3.76 20.89 -23.54
CA ASP A 148 4.53 20.10 -24.51
C ASP A 148 5.39 19.03 -23.86
N ALA A 149 6.05 19.35 -22.74
CA ALA A 149 6.82 18.39 -21.97
C ALA A 149 5.95 17.25 -21.42
N ALA A 150 4.78 17.57 -20.84
CA ALA A 150 3.85 16.56 -20.33
C ALA A 150 3.30 15.67 -21.45
N ARG A 151 3.05 16.24 -22.63
CA ARG A 151 2.63 15.49 -23.82
C ARG A 151 3.72 14.52 -24.27
N GLN A 152 4.98 14.95 -24.37
CA GLN A 152 6.10 14.07 -24.74
C GLN A 152 6.24 12.88 -23.78
N VAL A 153 6.19 13.13 -22.46
CA VAL A 153 6.25 12.07 -21.45
C VAL A 153 5.09 11.10 -21.57
N LEU A 154 3.87 11.61 -21.78
CA LEU A 154 2.68 10.76 -21.92
C LEU A 154 2.71 9.90 -23.20
N GLU A 155 3.18 10.46 -24.33
CA GLU A 155 3.34 9.70 -25.57
C GLU A 155 4.44 8.64 -25.45
N ALA A 156 5.58 8.96 -24.81
CA ALA A 156 6.62 7.97 -24.54
C ALA A 156 6.08 6.82 -23.69
N LEU A 157 5.30 7.11 -22.65
CA LEU A 157 4.73 6.09 -21.78
C LEU A 157 3.79 5.11 -22.51
N ARG A 158 3.11 5.53 -23.58
CA ARG A 158 2.23 4.66 -24.38
C ARG A 158 2.98 3.55 -25.12
N ALA A 159 4.29 3.70 -25.33
CA ALA A 159 5.11 2.66 -25.94
C ALA A 159 5.43 1.49 -24.99
N TYR A 160 5.08 1.61 -23.71
CA TYR A 160 5.35 0.62 -22.67
C TYR A 160 4.06 0.09 -22.05
N ASP A 161 4.09 -1.15 -21.57
CA ASP A 161 3.05 -1.71 -20.69
C ASP A 161 3.36 -1.40 -19.21
N GLY A 162 3.78 -0.16 -18.97
CA GLY A 162 4.27 0.32 -17.69
C GLY A 162 5.77 0.64 -17.69
N ALA A 163 6.16 1.76 -17.08
CA ALA A 163 7.56 2.17 -16.95
C ALA A 163 7.82 2.96 -15.66
N ASP A 164 9.04 2.88 -15.13
CA ASP A 164 9.49 3.77 -14.06
C ASP A 164 9.94 5.15 -14.60
N LYS A 165 10.16 6.09 -13.68
CA LYS A 165 10.53 7.47 -14.02
C LYS A 165 11.90 7.57 -14.71
N GLU A 166 12.85 6.71 -14.37
CA GLU A 166 14.20 6.75 -14.95
C GLU A 166 14.15 6.35 -16.42
N THR A 167 13.50 5.22 -16.71
CA THR A 167 13.25 4.72 -18.06
C THR A 167 12.57 5.77 -18.93
N LEU A 168 11.53 6.44 -18.40
CA LEU A 168 10.81 7.47 -19.14
C LEU A 168 11.65 8.73 -19.37
N CYS A 169 12.44 9.16 -18.37
CA CYS A 169 13.29 10.34 -18.47
C CYS A 169 14.36 10.15 -19.55
N GLU A 170 14.93 8.96 -19.66
CA GLU A 170 15.89 8.59 -20.71
C GLU A 170 15.23 8.56 -22.09
N ALA A 171 14.03 7.96 -22.21
CA ALA A 171 13.31 7.85 -23.46
C ALA A 171 12.96 9.21 -24.09
N VAL A 172 12.62 10.22 -23.28
CA VAL A 172 12.29 11.56 -23.78
C VAL A 172 13.51 12.49 -23.90
N GLN A 173 14.70 12.05 -23.49
CA GLN A 173 15.94 12.84 -23.48
C GLN A 173 15.77 14.24 -22.86
N MET A 174 15.01 14.33 -21.78
CA MET A 174 14.64 15.59 -21.14
C MET A 174 15.50 15.84 -19.89
N GLU A 175 15.79 17.10 -19.62
CA GLU A 175 16.44 17.52 -18.37
C GLU A 175 15.59 17.14 -17.14
N LYS A 176 16.24 16.62 -16.09
CA LYS A 176 15.57 15.97 -14.94
C LYS A 176 14.53 16.85 -14.24
N LYS A 177 14.80 18.16 -14.05
CA LYS A 177 13.88 19.10 -13.41
C LYS A 177 12.66 19.35 -14.29
N THR A 178 12.86 19.49 -15.59
CA THR A 178 11.80 19.64 -16.59
C THR A 178 10.93 18.39 -16.63
N PHE A 179 11.53 17.21 -16.69
CA PHE A 179 10.82 15.92 -16.61
C PHE A 179 10.01 15.81 -15.32
N SER A 180 10.61 16.09 -14.17
CA SER A 180 9.93 15.97 -12.87
C SER A 180 8.68 16.85 -12.79
N LYS A 181 8.77 18.11 -13.26
CA LYS A 181 7.62 19.02 -13.33
C LYS A 181 6.54 18.53 -14.28
N ALA A 182 6.94 18.04 -15.46
CA ALA A 182 6.00 17.49 -16.44
C ALA A 182 5.29 16.23 -15.90
N PHE A 183 6.02 15.37 -15.21
CA PHE A 183 5.48 14.14 -14.62
C PHE A 183 4.54 14.43 -13.46
N ASP A 184 4.90 15.35 -12.57
CA ASP A 184 4.02 15.76 -11.47
C ASP A 184 2.75 16.43 -12.00
N PHE A 185 2.84 17.24 -13.06
CA PHE A 185 1.66 17.75 -13.76
C PHE A 185 0.74 16.62 -14.26
N LEU A 186 1.30 15.54 -14.83
CA LEU A 186 0.51 14.40 -15.30
C LEU A 186 -0.20 13.69 -14.14
N LEU A 187 0.48 13.49 -13.01
CA LEU A 187 -0.09 12.88 -11.80
C LEU A 187 -1.19 13.73 -11.17
N GLU A 188 -0.96 15.05 -11.07
CA GLU A 188 -1.91 16.02 -10.50
C GLU A 188 -3.19 16.13 -11.35
N ASN A 189 -3.06 15.97 -12.67
CA ASN A 189 -4.16 16.10 -13.63
C ASN A 189 -4.70 14.75 -14.14
N LEU A 190 -4.43 13.66 -13.39
CA LEU A 190 -5.02 12.34 -13.58
C LEU A 190 -4.72 11.70 -14.96
N TYR A 191 -3.64 12.08 -15.62
CA TYR A 191 -3.25 11.52 -16.92
C TYR A 191 -2.50 10.20 -16.78
N VAL A 192 -1.76 10.02 -15.69
CA VAL A 192 -0.97 8.82 -15.39
C VAL A 192 -1.20 8.39 -13.96
N THR A 193 -0.98 7.11 -13.68
CA THR A 193 -1.05 6.55 -12.34
C THR A 193 -0.09 5.37 -12.22
N VAL A 194 0.04 4.82 -11.02
CA VAL A 194 0.82 3.61 -10.74
C VAL A 194 0.00 2.39 -11.17
N CYS A 195 0.60 1.47 -11.91
CA CYS A 195 0.00 0.17 -12.25
C CYS A 195 0.74 -1.01 -11.62
N ALA A 196 1.99 -0.84 -11.20
CA ALA A 196 2.75 -1.88 -10.55
C ALA A 196 3.86 -1.32 -9.67
N GLY A 197 4.52 -2.19 -8.91
CA GLY A 197 5.76 -1.85 -8.24
C GLY A 197 6.87 -2.82 -8.58
N ARG A 198 8.10 -2.31 -8.58
CA ARG A 198 9.30 -3.11 -8.68
C ARG A 198 10.03 -3.04 -7.35
N ARG A 199 10.15 -4.19 -6.68
CA ARG A 199 10.92 -4.28 -5.44
C ARG A 199 12.40 -4.06 -5.76
N LEU A 200 13.01 -3.03 -5.17
CA LEU A 200 14.44 -2.75 -5.32
C LEU A 200 15.26 -3.40 -4.19
N THR A 201 14.72 -3.35 -2.97
CA THR A 201 15.28 -3.98 -1.76
C THR A 201 14.14 -4.55 -0.91
N PRO A 202 14.43 -5.30 0.18
CA PRO A 202 13.38 -5.75 1.08
C PRO A 202 12.45 -4.64 1.61
N SER A 203 12.95 -3.41 1.73
CA SER A 203 12.24 -2.24 2.30
C SER A 203 11.90 -1.14 1.29
N TRP A 204 12.24 -1.29 0.00
CA TRP A 204 12.06 -0.23 -0.99
C TRP A 204 11.42 -0.73 -2.29
N TYR A 205 10.40 -0.01 -2.74
CA TYR A 205 9.70 -0.24 -4.00
C TYR A 205 9.84 0.98 -4.91
N ALA A 206 10.11 0.72 -6.19
CA ALA A 206 9.95 1.71 -7.25
C ALA A 206 8.55 1.58 -7.85
N TYR A 207 7.88 2.71 -8.09
CA TYR A 207 6.62 2.72 -8.82
C TYR A 207 6.85 2.50 -10.32
N ILE A 208 6.00 1.66 -10.90
CA ILE A 208 5.81 1.51 -12.34
C ILE A 208 4.50 2.22 -12.70
N TYR A 209 4.58 3.14 -13.66
CA TYR A 209 3.47 4.01 -14.04
C TYR A 209 2.88 3.58 -15.38
N CYS A 210 1.59 3.84 -15.60
CA CYS A 210 0.89 3.69 -16.86
C CYS A 210 -0.02 4.90 -17.12
N THR A 211 -0.59 5.00 -18.33
CA THR A 211 -1.61 6.01 -18.61
C THR A 211 -2.93 5.68 -17.92
N ARG A 212 -3.76 6.71 -17.68
CA ARG A 212 -5.14 6.53 -17.20
C ARG A 212 -5.93 5.54 -18.04
N GLU A 213 -5.78 5.60 -19.37
CA GLU A 213 -6.50 4.71 -20.29
C GLU A 213 -6.06 3.25 -20.13
N GLN A 214 -4.76 3.00 -19.95
CA GLN A 214 -4.23 1.66 -19.66
C GLN A 214 -4.75 1.15 -18.31
N PHE A 215 -4.74 1.97 -17.26
CA PHE A 215 -5.25 1.61 -15.93
C PHE A 215 -6.76 1.33 -15.92
N CYS A 216 -7.55 2.11 -16.66
CA CYS A 216 -9.00 1.94 -16.70
C CYS A 216 -9.45 0.77 -17.58
N ARG A 217 -8.57 0.23 -18.43
CA ARG A 217 -8.89 -0.91 -19.30
C ARG A 217 -9.30 -2.13 -18.46
N GLY A 218 -10.51 -2.64 -18.67
CA GLY A 218 -11.03 -3.81 -17.96
C GLY A 218 -11.65 -3.52 -16.59
N LEU A 219 -11.67 -2.26 -16.12
CA LEU A 219 -12.49 -1.90 -14.96
C LEU A 219 -13.98 -1.97 -15.33
N PRO A 220 -14.86 -2.43 -14.41
CA PRO A 220 -16.31 -2.42 -14.63
C PRO A 220 -16.81 -1.03 -15.00
N GLU A 221 -17.88 -0.92 -15.78
CA GLU A 221 -18.43 0.38 -16.17
C GLU A 221 -18.89 1.19 -14.94
N LEU A 222 -18.62 2.51 -14.95
CA LEU A 222 -19.04 3.39 -13.86
C LEU A 222 -20.41 3.99 -14.20
N HIS A 223 -21.45 3.37 -13.68
CA HIS A 223 -22.80 3.90 -13.75
C HIS A 223 -23.01 4.96 -12.65
N VAL A 224 -23.38 6.17 -13.06
CA VAL A 224 -23.75 7.26 -12.15
C VAL A 224 -25.03 7.87 -12.67
N SER A 225 -26.11 7.70 -11.93
CA SER A 225 -27.34 8.46 -12.13
C SER A 225 -27.21 9.78 -11.39
N GLY A 226 -27.11 10.91 -12.11
CA GLY A 226 -27.07 12.25 -11.53
C GLY A 226 -25.68 12.89 -11.47
N ASP A 227 -25.48 13.79 -10.50
CA ASP A 227 -24.28 14.63 -10.37
C ASP A 227 -23.04 13.81 -9.94
N PRO A 228 -21.98 13.72 -10.78
CA PRO A 228 -20.73 13.05 -10.42
C PRO A 228 -20.03 13.66 -9.20
N LYS A 229 -20.19 14.96 -8.95
CA LYS A 229 -19.56 15.64 -7.81
C LYS A 229 -20.22 15.23 -6.49
N ALA A 230 -21.54 15.25 -6.43
CA ALA A 230 -22.30 14.70 -5.30
C ALA A 230 -21.98 13.22 -5.08
N ALA A 231 -21.90 12.42 -6.14
CA ALA A 231 -21.52 11.01 -6.05
C ALA A 231 -20.09 10.80 -5.52
N LEU A 232 -19.14 11.67 -5.88
CA LEU A 232 -17.79 11.63 -5.34
C LEU A 232 -17.77 11.98 -3.86
N TRP A 233 -18.49 13.04 -3.47
CA TRP A 233 -18.62 13.45 -2.07
C TRP A 233 -19.21 12.34 -1.19
N ALA A 234 -20.22 11.62 -1.70
CA ALA A 234 -20.80 10.48 -0.99
C ALA A 234 -19.79 9.34 -0.71
N VAL A 235 -18.73 9.25 -1.51
CA VAL A 235 -17.65 8.27 -1.30
C VAL A 235 -16.61 8.80 -0.30
N VAL A 236 -16.05 9.99 -0.55
CA VAL A 236 -14.88 10.48 0.22
C VAL A 236 -15.24 11.35 1.43
N GLY A 237 -16.47 11.86 1.50
CA GLY A 237 -16.91 12.81 2.52
C GLY A 237 -17.02 12.25 3.93
N LYS A 238 -16.92 10.93 4.11
CA LYS A 238 -16.82 10.30 5.43
C LYS A 238 -15.52 10.65 6.15
N THR A 239 -14.44 10.82 5.40
CA THR A 239 -13.07 11.00 5.93
C THR A 239 -12.39 12.28 5.46
N MET A 240 -13.01 13.01 4.54
CA MET A 240 -12.48 14.24 3.96
C MET A 240 -13.39 15.42 4.28
N ASP A 241 -12.81 16.52 4.75
CA ASP A 241 -13.53 17.78 4.96
C ASP A 241 -13.84 18.50 3.63
N GLU A 242 -14.85 19.38 3.65
CA GLU A 242 -15.31 20.10 2.44
C GLU A 242 -14.22 20.95 1.78
N LYS A 243 -13.30 21.54 2.57
CA LYS A 243 -12.21 22.36 2.04
C LYS A 243 -11.21 21.49 1.27
N SER A 244 -10.82 20.36 1.83
CA SER A 244 -9.96 19.37 1.16
C SER A 244 -10.64 18.79 -0.08
N PHE A 245 -11.94 18.52 -0.02
CA PHE A 245 -12.72 18.04 -1.16
C PHE A 245 -12.81 19.08 -2.30
N ALA A 246 -13.04 20.34 -1.96
CA ALA A 246 -13.02 21.42 -2.93
C ALA A 246 -11.65 21.57 -3.59
N GLN A 247 -10.56 21.34 -2.87
CA GLN A 247 -9.21 21.32 -3.43
C GLN A 247 -8.98 20.12 -4.36
N LEU A 248 -9.43 18.93 -3.99
CA LEU A 248 -9.31 17.73 -4.82
C LEU A 248 -9.97 17.93 -6.20
N CYS A 249 -11.14 18.57 -6.21
CA CYS A 249 -11.95 18.80 -7.41
C CYS A 249 -11.44 19.93 -8.34
N ARG A 250 -10.47 20.75 -7.91
CA ARG A 250 -9.93 21.88 -8.70
C ARG A 250 -8.77 21.49 -9.58
#